data_AF-A0A9X3EZP2-F1
#
_entry.id   AF-A0A9X3EZP2-F1
#
_cell.length_a   1.000
_cell.length_b   1.000
_cell.length_c   1.000
_cell.angle_alpha   90.00
_cell.angle_beta   90.00
_cell.angle_gamma   90.00
#
_symmetry.space_group_name_H-M   'P 1'
#
loop_
_entity.id
_entity.type
_entity.pdbx_description
1 polymer ?
#
loop_
_entity_poly.entity_id
_entity_poly.type
_entity_poly.pdbx_seq_one_letter_code
_entity_poly.pdbx_strand_id
1 'polypeptide(L)'
;MAAAGPARPAAARRARWPALWFAVGLALVSASSLLYGARAVPLTVPAAVLAAAAFARLVSARTPAAARRLALVLALAGCWIFAKDARRTPSRIGAALVPARGEHNYPAADLGAADLLAGLAGGAALALVLSAMFSAPGPGGQGASRMSQRLYLARTRLPAWLPAAVMIACLGRQTWSYGRDLLPRTSEQFSLLRPLTRWAAWAEAGSLPPTLGVHRVTDPGLDLYGPAADRRVPLATREALGGALRQPAPAAALIRTSELAALHQTARAAGFPLYVLDASNRDVLLVANTLPPGETDVNPIRRVLFDEPPQLAHQTLVRFDDFVEVIAWEWDEPVVRGRDVELRVVLRPLKAMPSGSKITVRLQQGRLSRVNPMPHDLVENIYPPQYWRPGDYLLHRFRVHVPTLEIVPGPHEVVIGMRRTESTNYELRSPRARRASTACACSPGRTSSRSSASCRSGSGRTCPPGQMLPGAVVGDGPQTGRAPGQRRRPVLVGEAAQIIPGPARACTCPSGQASQRRQVAAARPDVAGASPCPSRRARATRRGWRIAARVTSRPRAPT
;
A
#
# COMPACT_ATOMS: atom_id res chain seq x y z
N MET A 1 -48.28 -53.64 -38.09
CA MET A 1 -48.46 -53.08 -36.73
C MET A 1 -47.11 -52.93 -36.05
N ALA A 2 -46.58 -51.71 -36.03
CA ALA A 2 -45.48 -51.31 -35.13
C ALA A 2 -45.82 -49.90 -34.65
N ALA A 3 -46.17 -49.78 -33.37
CA ALA A 3 -46.59 -48.52 -32.76
C ALA A 3 -45.39 -47.57 -32.64
N ALA A 4 -45.38 -46.50 -33.44
CA ALA A 4 -44.41 -45.42 -33.32
C ALA A 4 -44.63 -44.70 -31.98
N GLY A 5 -43.78 -44.99 -31.00
CA GLY A 5 -43.83 -44.38 -29.67
C GLY A 5 -43.62 -42.86 -29.73
N PRO A 6 -44.25 -42.10 -28.82
CA PRO A 6 -44.22 -40.64 -28.85
C PRO A 6 -42.78 -40.13 -28.73
N ALA A 7 -42.34 -39.38 -29.73
CA ALA A 7 -41.04 -38.74 -29.77
C ALA A 7 -40.85 -37.89 -28.51
N ARG A 8 -39.93 -38.32 -27.63
CA ARG A 8 -39.57 -37.55 -26.42
C ARG A 8 -39.16 -36.13 -26.85
N PRO A 9 -39.71 -35.08 -26.23
CA PRO A 9 -39.45 -33.71 -26.66
C PRO A 9 -37.97 -33.37 -26.55
N ALA A 10 -37.35 -33.02 -27.68
CA ALA A 10 -35.95 -32.62 -27.82
C ALA A 10 -35.53 -31.40 -26.96
N ALA A 11 -36.49 -30.77 -26.27
CA ALA A 11 -36.28 -29.64 -25.38
C ALA A 11 -35.39 -29.97 -24.16
N ALA A 12 -35.43 -31.20 -23.63
CA ALA A 12 -34.65 -31.57 -22.44
C ALA A 12 -33.13 -31.64 -22.69
N ARG A 13 -32.69 -31.82 -23.94
CA ARG A 13 -31.25 -31.97 -24.28
C ARG A 13 -30.52 -30.62 -24.40
N ARG A 14 -31.23 -29.51 -24.66
CA ARG A 14 -30.63 -28.18 -24.87
C ARG A 14 -30.33 -27.43 -23.56
N ALA A 15 -30.98 -27.77 -22.45
CA ALA A 15 -30.76 -27.14 -21.14
C ALA A 15 -29.44 -27.57 -20.45
N ARG A 16 -28.76 -28.61 -20.95
CA ARG A 16 -27.53 -29.14 -20.34
C ARG A 16 -26.30 -28.27 -20.58
N TRP A 17 -26.24 -27.55 -21.71
CA TRP A 17 -25.08 -26.75 -22.08
C TRP A 17 -24.83 -25.54 -21.17
N PRO A 18 -25.83 -24.71 -20.81
CA PRO A 18 -25.61 -23.61 -19.87
C PRO A 18 -25.22 -24.09 -18.46
N ALA A 19 -25.80 -25.20 -18.00
CA ALA A 19 -25.44 -25.82 -16.73
C ALA A 19 -24.00 -26.36 -16.75
N LEU A 20 -23.58 -26.97 -17.86
CA LEU A 20 -22.20 -27.42 -18.06
C LEU A 20 -21.22 -26.24 -18.05
N TRP A 21 -21.50 -25.16 -18.78
CA TRP A 21 -20.65 -23.97 -18.80
C TRP A 21 -20.58 -23.28 -17.44
N PHE A 22 -21.69 -23.22 -16.71
CA PHE A 22 -21.70 -22.72 -15.34
C PHE A 22 -20.90 -23.62 -14.40
N ALA A 23 -21.05 -24.94 -14.50
CA ALA A 23 -20.28 -25.89 -13.70
C ALA A 23 -18.78 -25.82 -14.01
N VAL A 24 -18.39 -25.64 -15.28
CA VAL A 24 -17.00 -25.45 -15.70
C VAL A 24 -16.46 -24.12 -15.17
N GLY A 25 -17.21 -23.02 -15.30
CA GLY A 25 -16.82 -21.73 -14.73
C GLY A 25 -16.66 -21.77 -13.22
N LEU A 26 -17.61 -22.40 -12.52
CA LEU A 26 -17.57 -22.59 -11.07
C LEU A 26 -16.39 -23.49 -10.65
N ALA A 27 -16.13 -24.57 -11.39
CA ALA A 27 -15.01 -25.47 -11.14
C ALA A 27 -13.67 -24.77 -11.39
N LEU A 28 -13.53 -23.99 -12.45
CA LEU A 28 -12.31 -23.23 -12.74
C LEU A 28 -12.04 -22.15 -11.68
N VAL A 29 -13.08 -21.41 -11.26
CA VAL A 29 -12.97 -20.41 -10.19
C VAL A 29 -12.65 -21.07 -8.84
N SER A 30 -13.32 -22.17 -8.51
CA SER A 30 -13.12 -22.90 -7.24
C SER A 30 -11.74 -23.58 -7.19
N ALA A 31 -11.34 -24.26 -8.25
CA ALA A 31 -10.03 -24.90 -8.34
C ALA A 31 -8.90 -23.87 -8.33
N SER A 32 -9.06 -22.73 -9.01
CA SER A 32 -8.07 -21.65 -8.98
C SER A 32 -7.98 -21.01 -7.58
N SER A 33 -9.11 -20.80 -6.91
CA SER A 33 -9.13 -20.29 -5.53
C SER A 33 -8.49 -21.25 -4.53
N LEU A 34 -8.55 -22.56 -4.77
CA LEU A 34 -7.97 -23.59 -3.90
C LEU A 34 -6.47 -23.82 -4.17
N LEU A 35 -6.06 -23.87 -5.45
CA LEU A 35 -4.68 -24.18 -5.85
C LEU A 35 -3.69 -23.04 -5.56
N TYR A 36 -4.11 -21.78 -5.72
CA TYR A 36 -3.17 -20.66 -5.69
C TYR A 36 -3.16 -19.87 -4.37
N GLY A 37 -3.99 -20.24 -3.40
CA GLY A 37 -4.07 -19.55 -2.11
C GLY A 37 -4.26 -18.03 -2.26
N ALA A 38 -3.67 -17.23 -1.36
CA ALA A 38 -3.81 -15.77 -1.37
C ALA A 38 -3.08 -15.06 -2.54
N ARG A 39 -2.41 -15.77 -3.47
CA ARG A 39 -1.77 -15.14 -4.63
C ARG A 39 -2.82 -14.80 -5.68
N ALA A 40 -3.01 -13.51 -5.93
CA ALA A 40 -3.88 -13.00 -6.99
C ALA A 40 -3.35 -13.44 -8.37
N VAL A 41 -3.80 -14.58 -8.87
CA VAL A 41 -3.78 -14.85 -10.30
C VAL A 41 -4.76 -13.86 -10.93
N PRO A 42 -4.38 -13.11 -11.99
CA PRO A 42 -5.30 -12.19 -12.65
C PRO A 42 -6.43 -13.00 -13.29
N LEU A 43 -7.53 -13.19 -12.55
CA LEU A 43 -8.78 -13.77 -13.04
C LEU A 43 -9.51 -12.79 -13.97
N THR A 44 -8.95 -11.61 -14.19
CA THR A 44 -9.50 -10.51 -14.99
C THR A 44 -9.73 -10.92 -16.44
N VAL A 45 -8.79 -11.62 -17.07
CA VAL A 45 -8.94 -12.07 -18.46
C VAL A 45 -10.04 -13.14 -18.58
N PRO A 46 -10.04 -14.24 -17.80
CA PRO A 46 -11.16 -15.17 -17.77
C PRO A 46 -12.51 -14.53 -17.43
N ALA A 47 -12.53 -13.59 -16.47
CA ALA A 47 -13.74 -12.88 -16.07
C ALA A 47 -14.28 -11.97 -17.18
N ALA A 48 -13.40 -11.28 -17.92
CA ALA A 48 -13.76 -10.46 -19.07
C ALA A 48 -14.33 -11.30 -20.22
N VAL A 49 -13.69 -12.45 -20.52
CA VAL A 49 -14.17 -13.39 -21.53
C VAL A 49 -15.54 -13.96 -21.14
N LEU A 50 -15.71 -14.35 -19.87
CA LEU A 50 -16.98 -14.85 -19.35
C LEU A 50 -18.07 -13.78 -19.37
N ALA A 51 -17.75 -12.53 -19.02
CA ALA A 51 -18.67 -11.40 -19.12
C ALA A 51 -19.09 -11.12 -20.58
N ALA A 52 -18.14 -11.17 -21.53
CA ALA A 52 -18.43 -11.01 -22.95
C ALA A 52 -19.32 -12.14 -23.50
N ALA A 53 -19.01 -13.39 -23.15
CA ALA A 53 -19.81 -14.55 -23.54
C ALA A 53 -21.22 -14.52 -22.92
N ALA A 54 -21.32 -14.13 -21.66
CA ALA A 54 -22.59 -13.92 -20.97
C ALA A 54 -23.41 -12.78 -21.61
N PHE A 55 -22.76 -11.71 -22.05
CA PHE A 55 -23.40 -10.61 -22.74
C PHE A 55 -24.03 -11.05 -24.07
N ALA A 56 -23.31 -11.83 -24.90
CA ALA A 56 -23.88 -12.38 -26.13
C ALA A 56 -25.16 -13.20 -25.88
N ARG A 57 -25.20 -13.93 -24.75
CA ARG A 57 -26.39 -14.68 -24.31
C ARG A 57 -27.52 -13.77 -23.81
N LEU A 58 -27.18 -12.68 -23.12
CA LEU A 58 -28.14 -11.69 -22.61
C LEU A 58 -28.94 -11.00 -23.71
N VAL A 59 -28.24 -10.58 -24.77
CA VAL A 59 -28.83 -9.82 -25.89
C VAL A 59 -29.58 -10.73 -26.87
N SER A 60 -29.24 -12.02 -26.93
CA SER A 60 -29.90 -12.94 -27.85
C SER A 60 -31.35 -13.23 -27.45
N ALA A 61 -32.29 -12.84 -28.32
CA ALA A 61 -33.72 -13.10 -28.17
C ALA A 61 -34.06 -14.61 -28.09
N ARG A 62 -33.21 -15.47 -28.65
CA ARG A 62 -33.37 -16.93 -28.65
C ARG A 62 -32.98 -17.58 -27.31
N THR A 63 -32.37 -16.83 -26.40
CA THR A 63 -31.89 -17.39 -25.13
C THR A 63 -33.04 -17.51 -24.12
N PRO A 64 -33.26 -18.70 -23.55
CA PRO A 64 -34.25 -18.90 -22.49
C PRO A 64 -34.05 -17.93 -21.32
N ALA A 65 -35.14 -17.54 -20.66
CA ALA A 65 -35.11 -16.59 -19.55
C ALA A 65 -34.13 -17.00 -18.44
N ALA A 66 -34.13 -18.30 -18.10
CA ALA A 66 -33.24 -18.86 -17.08
C ALA A 66 -31.76 -18.71 -17.46
N ALA A 67 -31.40 -18.99 -18.73
CA ALA A 67 -30.04 -18.86 -19.21
C ALA A 67 -29.57 -17.39 -19.25
N ARG A 68 -30.47 -16.43 -19.54
CA ARG A 68 -30.16 -15.00 -19.46
C ARG A 68 -29.93 -14.53 -18.03
N ARG A 69 -30.75 -14.98 -17.07
CA ARG A 69 -30.54 -14.68 -15.65
C ARG A 69 -29.19 -15.23 -15.17
N LEU A 70 -28.86 -16.46 -15.56
CA LEU A 70 -27.57 -17.08 -15.24
C LEU A 70 -26.39 -16.29 -15.84
N ALA A 71 -26.51 -15.90 -17.11
CA ALA A 71 -25.52 -15.07 -17.79
C ALA A 71 -25.33 -13.72 -17.09
N LEU A 72 -26.41 -13.04 -16.67
CA LEU A 72 -26.32 -11.80 -15.90
C LEU A 72 -25.55 -12.01 -14.58
N VAL A 73 -25.90 -13.03 -13.81
CA VAL A 73 -25.23 -13.32 -12.54
C VAL A 73 -23.75 -13.59 -12.75
N LEU A 74 -23.39 -14.36 -13.77
CA LEU A 74 -22.01 -14.64 -14.14
C LEU A 74 -21.25 -13.37 -14.55
N ALA A 75 -21.85 -12.51 -15.37
CA ALA A 75 -21.22 -11.26 -15.81
C ALA A 75 -21.03 -10.28 -14.64
N LEU A 76 -22.02 -10.16 -13.74
CA LEU A 76 -21.91 -9.35 -12.52
C LEU A 76 -20.82 -9.87 -11.57
N ALA A 77 -20.74 -11.19 -11.40
CA ALA A 77 -19.66 -11.81 -10.64
C ALA A 77 -18.30 -11.50 -11.26
N GLY A 78 -18.18 -11.57 -12.59
CA GLY A 78 -16.96 -11.19 -13.32
C GLY A 78 -16.57 -9.72 -13.08
N CYS A 79 -17.52 -8.79 -13.19
CA CYS A 79 -17.28 -7.37 -12.92
C CYS A 79 -16.86 -7.12 -11.46
N TRP A 80 -17.47 -7.79 -10.48
CA TRP A 80 -17.08 -7.64 -9.07
C TRP A 80 -15.72 -8.24 -8.76
N ILE A 81 -15.37 -9.38 -9.35
CA ILE A 81 -14.02 -9.96 -9.24
C ILE A 81 -13.01 -8.98 -9.82
N PHE A 82 -13.26 -8.42 -11.01
CA PHE A 82 -12.41 -7.40 -11.60
C PHE A 82 -12.28 -6.16 -10.70
N ALA A 83 -13.38 -5.64 -10.16
CA ALA A 83 -13.37 -4.48 -9.27
C ALA A 83 -12.53 -4.72 -8.01
N LYS A 84 -12.66 -5.92 -7.43
CA LYS A 84 -11.89 -6.35 -6.26
C LYS A 84 -10.40 -6.47 -6.59
N ASP A 85 -10.06 -7.11 -7.71
CA ASP A 85 -8.67 -7.31 -8.12
C ASP A 85 -8.02 -5.98 -8.55
N ALA A 86 -8.79 -5.07 -9.14
CA ALA A 86 -8.38 -3.70 -9.44
C ALA A 86 -8.01 -2.91 -8.20
N ARG A 87 -8.78 -3.04 -7.12
CA ARG A 87 -8.44 -2.40 -5.84
C ARG A 87 -7.23 -3.03 -5.17
N ARG A 88 -7.04 -4.36 -5.31
CA ARG A 88 -5.96 -5.09 -4.64
C ARG A 88 -4.62 -5.01 -5.37
N THR A 89 -4.64 -5.14 -6.68
CA THR A 89 -3.45 -5.22 -7.54
C THR A 89 -3.64 -4.40 -8.81
N PRO A 90 -3.89 -3.08 -8.70
CA PRO A 90 -4.10 -2.21 -9.86
C PRO A 90 -2.94 -2.28 -10.87
N SER A 91 -1.70 -2.43 -10.37
CA SER A 91 -0.51 -2.56 -11.20
C SER A 91 -0.52 -3.75 -12.16
N ARG A 92 -1.09 -4.88 -11.75
CA ARG A 92 -1.17 -6.09 -12.60
C ARG A 92 -2.23 -5.98 -13.68
N ILE A 93 -3.25 -5.14 -13.46
CA ILE A 93 -4.35 -4.95 -14.40
C ILE A 93 -4.02 -3.82 -15.38
N GLY A 94 -3.54 -2.68 -14.87
CA GLY A 94 -3.18 -1.53 -15.69
C GLY A 94 -1.98 -1.80 -16.61
N ALA A 95 -1.06 -2.68 -16.22
CA ALA A 95 0.11 -3.04 -17.02
C ALA A 95 -0.10 -4.23 -17.96
N ALA A 96 -1.35 -4.64 -18.27
CA ALA A 96 -1.63 -5.84 -19.06
C ALA A 96 -0.93 -5.87 -20.45
N LEU A 97 -0.59 -4.69 -21.00
CA LEU A 97 0.10 -4.55 -22.29
C LEU A 97 1.62 -4.34 -22.17
N VAL A 98 2.13 -4.10 -20.95
CA VAL A 98 3.56 -3.93 -20.69
C VAL A 98 3.96 -5.06 -19.75
N PRO A 99 4.31 -6.26 -20.27
CA PRO A 99 4.96 -7.28 -19.47
C PRO A 99 6.34 -6.79 -19.08
N ALA A 100 6.40 -5.85 -18.12
CA ALA A 100 7.64 -5.38 -17.55
C ALA A 100 8.24 -6.53 -16.74
N ARG A 101 9.15 -7.27 -17.38
CA ARG A 101 10.08 -8.15 -16.67
C ARG A 101 10.91 -7.27 -15.74
N GLY A 102 10.51 -7.23 -14.47
CA GLY A 102 11.27 -6.70 -13.35
C GLY A 102 11.88 -5.32 -13.57
N GLU A 103 11.15 -4.26 -13.23
CA GLU A 103 11.67 -3.00 -12.63
C GLU A 103 10.62 -1.87 -12.72
N HIS A 104 9.70 -1.90 -13.68
CA HIS A 104 8.65 -0.89 -13.77
C HIS A 104 7.51 -1.22 -12.80
N ASN A 105 7.58 -0.66 -11.60
CA ASN A 105 6.43 -0.57 -10.72
C ASN A 105 5.37 0.27 -11.46
N TYR A 106 4.18 -0.20 -11.77
CA TYR A 106 3.14 0.67 -12.32
C TYR A 106 2.69 1.72 -11.26
N PRO A 107 2.54 3.02 -11.60
CA PRO A 107 2.20 4.13 -10.69
C PRO A 107 0.73 4.09 -10.22
N ALA A 108 0.30 2.97 -9.66
CA ALA A 108 -1.11 2.76 -9.33
C ALA A 108 -1.70 3.79 -8.37
N ALA A 109 -0.91 4.21 -7.37
CA ALA A 109 -1.35 5.18 -6.37
C ALA A 109 -1.50 6.57 -7.00
N ASP A 110 -0.48 7.01 -7.75
CA ASP A 110 -0.46 8.34 -8.39
C ASP A 110 -1.56 8.49 -9.45
N LEU A 111 -1.87 7.39 -10.15
CA LEU A 111 -2.94 7.37 -11.15
C LEU A 111 -4.35 7.18 -10.55
N GLY A 112 -4.47 6.93 -9.24
CA GLY A 112 -5.75 6.51 -8.64
C GLY A 112 -6.31 5.26 -9.31
N ALA A 113 -5.44 4.39 -9.83
CA ALA A 113 -5.82 3.30 -10.72
C ALA A 113 -6.75 2.29 -10.04
N ALA A 114 -6.62 2.10 -8.73
CA ALA A 114 -7.50 1.23 -7.95
C ALA A 114 -8.97 1.67 -8.05
N ASP A 115 -9.24 2.95 -7.81
CA ASP A 115 -10.60 3.50 -7.84
C ASP A 115 -11.10 3.68 -9.27
N LEU A 116 -10.24 4.11 -10.19
CA LEU A 116 -10.59 4.26 -11.60
C LEU A 116 -11.00 2.92 -12.19
N LEU A 117 -10.15 1.89 -12.09
CA LEU A 117 -10.43 0.55 -12.63
C LEU A 117 -11.63 -0.10 -11.94
N ALA A 118 -11.81 0.08 -10.62
CA ALA A 118 -13.00 -0.38 -9.92
C ALA A 118 -14.28 0.36 -10.35
N GLY A 119 -14.17 1.66 -10.66
CA GLY A 119 -15.24 2.46 -11.23
C GLY A 119 -15.66 1.97 -12.62
N LEU A 120 -14.70 1.62 -13.49
CA LEU A 120 -14.98 1.00 -14.79
C LEU A 120 -15.75 -0.32 -14.60
N ALA A 121 -15.32 -1.16 -13.66
CA ALA A 121 -16.00 -2.42 -13.35
C ALA A 121 -17.45 -2.21 -12.86
N GLY A 122 -17.65 -1.23 -11.98
CA GLY A 122 -18.98 -0.84 -11.49
C GLY A 122 -19.88 -0.30 -12.60
N GLY A 123 -19.34 0.53 -13.48
CA GLY A 123 -20.05 1.03 -14.66
C GLY A 123 -20.46 -0.09 -15.63
N ALA A 124 -19.59 -1.08 -15.85
CA ALA A 124 -19.89 -2.23 -16.69
C ALA A 124 -20.99 -3.11 -16.07
N ALA A 125 -20.94 -3.33 -14.74
CA ALA A 125 -22.00 -4.03 -14.02
C ALA A 125 -23.35 -3.33 -14.13
N LEU A 126 -23.39 -2.00 -13.96
CA LEU A 126 -24.61 -1.21 -14.11
C LEU A 126 -25.17 -1.32 -15.54
N ALA A 127 -24.31 -1.21 -16.55
CA ALA A 127 -24.70 -1.35 -17.95
C ALA A 127 -25.34 -2.72 -18.22
N LEU A 128 -24.74 -3.80 -17.70
CA LEU A 128 -25.28 -5.16 -17.81
C LEU A 128 -26.66 -5.31 -17.15
N VAL A 129 -26.87 -4.72 -15.97
CA VAL A 129 -28.17 -4.72 -15.29
C VAL A 129 -29.21 -4.00 -16.13
N LEU A 130 -28.89 -2.79 -16.60
CA LEU A 130 -29.80 -2.00 -17.44
C LEU A 130 -30.15 -2.78 -18.71
N SER A 131 -29.16 -3.33 -19.41
CA SER A 131 -29.41 -4.11 -20.63
C SER A 131 -30.23 -5.37 -20.37
N ALA A 132 -30.05 -6.04 -19.23
CA ALA A 132 -30.85 -7.19 -18.85
C ALA A 132 -32.31 -6.82 -18.54
N MET A 133 -32.53 -5.70 -17.84
CA MET A 133 -33.87 -5.15 -17.58
C MET A 133 -34.61 -4.84 -18.88
N PHE A 134 -33.89 -4.30 -19.88
CA PHE A 134 -34.42 -4.03 -21.21
C PHE A 134 -34.44 -5.26 -22.15
N SER A 135 -34.03 -6.45 -21.70
CA SER A 135 -34.00 -7.68 -22.52
C SER A 135 -34.97 -8.78 -22.08
N ALA A 136 -35.50 -8.78 -20.85
CA ALA A 136 -36.42 -9.81 -20.34
C ALA A 136 -37.59 -10.23 -21.29
N PRO A 137 -38.04 -11.49 -21.30
CA PRO A 137 -39.18 -11.90 -22.13
C PRO A 137 -40.51 -11.30 -21.65
N GLY A 138 -41.50 -11.19 -22.55
CA GLY A 138 -42.83 -10.64 -22.25
C GLY A 138 -43.65 -11.45 -21.23
N PRO A 139 -44.79 -10.91 -20.76
CA PRO A 139 -45.58 -11.38 -19.63
C PRO A 139 -46.43 -12.63 -19.97
N GLY A 140 -45.83 -13.65 -20.58
CA GLY A 140 -46.50 -14.91 -20.89
C GLY A 140 -46.70 -15.85 -19.70
N GLY A 141 -46.34 -15.43 -18.48
CA GLY A 141 -46.51 -16.22 -17.25
C GLY A 141 -47.63 -15.67 -16.38
N GLN A 142 -48.58 -16.52 -15.98
CA GLN A 142 -49.79 -16.22 -15.19
C GLN A 142 -49.54 -15.72 -13.73
N GLY A 143 -48.40 -15.09 -13.44
CA GLY A 143 -48.05 -14.63 -12.09
C GLY A 143 -47.22 -13.34 -12.05
N ALA A 144 -47.25 -12.53 -13.11
CA ALA A 144 -46.48 -11.29 -13.16
C ALA A 144 -47.08 -10.24 -12.18
N SER A 145 -46.28 -9.78 -11.22
CA SER A 145 -46.63 -8.66 -10.35
C SER A 145 -47.05 -7.41 -11.14
N ARG A 146 -47.92 -6.56 -10.57
CA ARG A 146 -48.32 -5.26 -11.18
C ARG A 146 -47.11 -4.40 -11.56
N MET A 147 -46.03 -4.46 -10.77
CA MET A 147 -44.77 -3.75 -11.06
C MET A 147 -44.08 -4.27 -12.32
N SER A 148 -44.03 -5.60 -12.53
CA SER A 148 -43.50 -6.18 -13.77
C SER A 148 -44.35 -5.86 -14.99
N GLN A 149 -45.67 -5.68 -14.84
CA GLN A 149 -46.55 -5.28 -15.94
C GLN A 149 -46.33 -3.83 -16.36
N ARG A 150 -46.15 -2.90 -15.40
CA ARG A 150 -45.77 -1.50 -15.69
C ARG A 150 -44.40 -1.41 -16.37
N LEU A 151 -43.41 -2.15 -15.88
CA LEU A 151 -42.07 -2.20 -16.50
C LEU A 151 -42.13 -2.79 -17.92
N TYR A 152 -42.98 -3.79 -18.14
CA TYR A 152 -43.19 -4.35 -19.47
C TYR A 152 -43.78 -3.34 -20.45
N LEU A 153 -44.84 -2.61 -20.04
CA LEU A 153 -45.47 -1.59 -20.90
C LEU A 153 -44.53 -0.41 -21.20
N ALA A 154 -43.78 0.04 -20.19
CA ALA A 154 -42.75 1.06 -20.40
C ALA A 154 -41.71 0.58 -21.42
N ARG A 155 -41.38 -0.71 -21.39
CA ARG A 155 -40.37 -1.31 -22.26
C ARG A 155 -40.85 -1.58 -23.68
N THR A 156 -42.11 -1.93 -23.90
CA THR A 156 -42.64 -2.09 -25.27
C THR A 156 -42.60 -0.78 -26.07
N ARG A 157 -42.47 0.36 -25.38
CA ARG A 157 -42.25 1.67 -26.01
C ARG A 157 -40.78 1.96 -26.33
N LEU A 158 -39.85 1.17 -25.80
CA LEU A 158 -38.43 1.38 -26.01
C LEU A 158 -37.95 0.55 -27.21
N PRO A 159 -37.07 1.12 -28.06
CA PRO A 159 -36.58 0.42 -29.22
C PRO A 159 -35.69 -0.77 -28.82
N ALA A 160 -35.73 -1.86 -29.61
CA ALA A 160 -34.98 -3.08 -29.36
C ALA A 160 -33.45 -2.87 -29.35
N TRP A 161 -32.95 -1.78 -29.94
CA TRP A 161 -31.53 -1.41 -29.96
C TRP A 161 -31.05 -0.72 -28.67
N LEU A 162 -31.95 -0.23 -27.81
CA LEU A 162 -31.58 0.53 -26.60
C LEU A 162 -30.60 -0.20 -25.66
N PRO A 163 -30.74 -1.51 -25.35
CA PRO A 163 -29.79 -2.22 -24.50
C PRO A 163 -28.37 -2.23 -25.07
N ALA A 164 -28.25 -2.34 -26.40
CA ALA A 164 -26.97 -2.30 -27.09
C ALA A 164 -26.39 -0.89 -27.05
N ALA A 165 -27.21 0.14 -27.29
CA ALA A 165 -26.77 1.54 -27.20
C ALA A 165 -26.32 1.93 -25.79
N VAL A 166 -27.02 1.51 -24.72
CA VAL A 166 -26.59 1.75 -23.33
C VAL A 166 -25.23 1.12 -23.06
N MET A 167 -25.01 -0.11 -23.54
CA MET A 167 -23.71 -0.79 -23.39
C MET A 167 -22.61 -0.10 -24.19
N ILE A 168 -22.87 0.24 -25.45
CA ILE A 168 -21.91 0.96 -26.30
C ILE A 168 -21.58 2.32 -25.67
N ALA A 169 -22.56 3.04 -25.12
CA ALA A 169 -22.33 4.30 -24.42
C ALA A 169 -21.49 4.11 -23.16
N CYS A 170 -21.76 3.06 -22.37
CA CYS A 170 -20.98 2.77 -21.16
C CYS A 170 -19.54 2.36 -21.51
N LEU A 171 -19.35 1.42 -22.43
CA LEU A 171 -18.03 0.96 -22.89
C LEU A 171 -17.28 2.08 -23.62
N GLY A 172 -17.98 2.90 -24.40
CA GLY A 172 -17.43 4.07 -25.07
C GLY A 172 -16.94 5.10 -24.05
N ARG A 173 -17.74 5.41 -23.02
CA ARG A 173 -17.31 6.28 -21.91
C ARG A 173 -16.10 5.71 -21.17
N GLN A 174 -16.05 4.41 -20.96
CA GLN A 174 -14.91 3.75 -20.29
C GLN A 174 -13.64 3.79 -21.13
N THR A 175 -13.75 3.45 -22.41
CA THR A 175 -12.66 3.52 -23.39
C THR A 175 -12.15 4.95 -23.52
N TRP A 176 -13.08 5.91 -23.54
CA TRP A 176 -12.77 7.33 -23.55
C TRP A 176 -12.04 7.78 -22.29
N SER A 177 -12.52 7.45 -21.09
CA SER A 177 -11.83 7.83 -19.84
C SER A 177 -10.46 7.14 -19.72
N TYR A 178 -10.34 5.88 -20.12
CA TYR A 178 -9.05 5.19 -20.18
C TYR A 178 -8.09 5.90 -21.16
N GLY A 179 -8.53 6.16 -22.39
CA GLY A 179 -7.71 6.75 -23.44
C GLY A 179 -7.40 8.23 -23.24
N ARG A 180 -8.30 8.99 -22.60
CA ARG A 180 -8.15 10.44 -22.36
C ARG A 180 -7.52 10.76 -21.02
N ASP A 181 -7.80 9.99 -19.97
CA ASP A 181 -7.33 10.32 -18.62
C ASP A 181 -6.16 9.44 -18.20
N LEU A 182 -6.31 8.11 -18.28
CA LEU A 182 -5.31 7.19 -17.73
C LEU A 182 -4.08 7.07 -18.64
N LEU A 183 -4.29 6.85 -19.93
CA LEU A 183 -3.20 6.63 -20.89
C LEU A 183 -2.27 7.85 -21.00
N PRO A 184 -2.77 9.11 -21.12
CA PRO A 184 -1.89 10.28 -21.19
C PRO A 184 -1.14 10.51 -19.89
N ARG A 185 -1.80 10.40 -18.72
CA ARG A 185 -1.11 10.52 -17.42
C ARG A 185 -0.05 9.45 -17.21
N THR A 186 -0.34 8.21 -17.62
CA THR A 186 0.65 7.13 -17.56
C THR A 186 1.81 7.44 -18.49
N SER A 187 1.54 7.85 -19.74
CA SER A 187 2.55 8.24 -20.72
C SER A 187 3.42 9.40 -20.21
N GLU A 188 2.81 10.44 -19.64
CA GLU A 188 3.49 11.59 -19.05
C GLU A 188 4.44 11.18 -17.92
N GLN A 189 4.04 10.22 -17.07
CA GLN A 189 4.87 9.74 -15.96
C GLN A 189 6.05 8.87 -16.41
N PHE A 190 5.98 8.24 -17.58
CA PHE A 190 7.07 7.43 -18.11
C PHE A 190 7.90 8.17 -19.18
N SER A 191 7.38 9.26 -19.73
CA SER A 191 8.09 10.06 -20.75
C SER A 191 9.14 10.97 -20.13
N LEU A 192 10.28 11.13 -20.81
CA LEU A 192 11.29 12.14 -20.49
C LEU A 192 11.00 13.50 -21.13
N LEU A 193 9.95 13.62 -21.95
CA LEU A 193 9.61 14.87 -22.65
C LEU A 193 9.53 16.05 -21.68
N ARG A 194 8.73 15.94 -20.62
CA ARG A 194 8.49 17.04 -19.67
C ARG A 194 9.77 17.51 -18.94
N PRO A 195 10.56 16.64 -18.27
CA PRO A 195 11.79 17.10 -17.61
C PRO A 195 12.80 17.67 -18.60
N LEU A 196 12.92 17.12 -19.81
CA LEU A 196 13.87 17.59 -20.82
C LEU A 196 13.45 18.92 -21.47
N THR A 197 12.17 19.11 -21.77
CA THR A 197 11.65 20.41 -22.27
C THR A 197 11.83 21.52 -21.23
N ARG A 198 11.61 21.22 -19.94
CA ARG A 198 11.86 22.19 -18.85
C ARG A 198 13.34 22.53 -18.73
N TRP A 199 14.21 21.52 -18.74
CA TRP A 199 15.66 21.73 -18.77
C TRP A 199 16.09 22.60 -19.95
N ALA A 200 15.59 22.31 -21.17
CA ALA A 200 15.92 23.08 -22.36
C ALA A 200 15.49 24.55 -22.23
N ALA A 201 14.28 24.82 -21.72
CA ALA A 201 13.81 26.18 -21.47
C ALA A 201 14.71 26.94 -20.47
N TRP A 202 15.16 26.28 -19.39
CA TRP A 202 16.09 26.88 -18.44
C TRP A 202 17.49 27.10 -19.01
N ALA A 203 17.95 26.21 -19.89
CA ALA A 203 19.23 26.34 -20.59
C ALA A 203 19.20 27.49 -21.61
N GLU A 204 18.10 27.63 -22.38
CA GLU A 204 17.88 28.73 -23.32
C GLU A 204 17.78 30.09 -22.59
N ALA A 205 17.17 30.11 -21.41
CA ALA A 205 17.12 31.29 -20.55
C ALA A 205 18.46 31.62 -19.85
N GLY A 206 19.49 30.78 -20.02
CA GLY A 206 20.81 30.96 -19.39
C GLY A 206 20.85 30.68 -17.88
N SER A 207 19.76 30.14 -17.31
CA SER A 207 19.68 29.80 -15.88
C SER A 207 20.36 28.47 -15.54
N LEU A 208 20.54 27.59 -16.53
CA LEU A 208 21.27 26.33 -16.46
C LEU A 208 22.24 26.22 -17.64
N PRO A 209 23.29 25.38 -17.56
CA PRO A 209 24.22 25.20 -18.68
C PRO A 209 23.54 24.49 -19.86
N PRO A 210 24.04 24.70 -21.10
CA PRO A 210 23.54 24.00 -22.29
C PRO A 210 23.94 22.52 -22.33
N THR A 211 24.79 22.07 -21.39
CA THR A 211 25.18 20.68 -21.22
C THR A 211 24.37 20.02 -20.10
N LEU A 212 24.02 18.75 -20.31
CA LEU A 212 23.24 17.97 -19.35
C LEU A 212 24.05 16.77 -18.87
N GLY A 213 24.28 16.68 -17.56
CA GLY A 213 24.84 15.49 -16.95
C GLY A 213 23.86 14.31 -17.04
N VAL A 214 24.34 13.10 -17.33
CA VAL A 214 23.48 11.90 -17.40
C VAL A 214 24.11 10.80 -16.56
N HIS A 215 23.42 10.39 -15.48
CA HIS A 215 23.90 9.33 -14.57
C HIS A 215 22.95 8.14 -14.54
N ARG A 216 23.38 7.01 -15.13
CA ARG A 216 22.65 5.72 -15.13
C ARG A 216 21.23 5.79 -15.74
N VAL A 217 21.01 6.70 -16.69
CA VAL A 217 19.78 6.80 -17.46
C VAL A 217 20.06 6.32 -18.89
N THR A 218 19.40 5.26 -19.33
CA THR A 218 19.54 4.64 -20.65
C THR A 218 18.22 4.67 -21.43
N ASP A 219 17.38 5.65 -21.14
CA ASP A 219 16.04 5.77 -21.72
C ASP A 219 16.12 6.33 -23.15
N PRO A 220 15.52 5.69 -24.17
CA PRO A 220 15.51 6.19 -25.55
C PRO A 220 14.88 7.58 -25.71
N GLY A 221 14.04 8.01 -24.78
CA GLY A 221 13.49 9.35 -24.72
C GLY A 221 14.56 10.43 -24.58
N LEU A 222 15.77 10.08 -24.13
CA LEU A 222 16.92 10.99 -24.13
C LEU A 222 17.37 11.32 -25.56
N ASP A 223 17.32 10.36 -26.49
CA ASP A 223 17.62 10.60 -27.90
C ASP A 223 16.55 11.42 -28.61
N LEU A 224 15.28 11.23 -28.23
CA LEU A 224 14.14 11.89 -28.84
C LEU A 224 13.92 13.32 -28.35
N TYR A 225 14.13 13.58 -27.06
CA TYR A 225 13.75 14.84 -26.41
C TYR A 225 14.92 15.57 -25.75
N GLY A 226 16.07 14.91 -25.61
CA GLY A 226 17.23 15.46 -24.93
C GLY A 226 18.06 16.37 -25.83
N PRO A 227 19.08 17.04 -25.27
CA PRO A 227 20.04 17.78 -26.09
C PRO A 227 20.79 16.85 -27.04
N ALA A 228 21.47 17.40 -28.04
CA ALA A 228 22.34 16.61 -28.92
C ALA A 228 23.40 15.83 -28.11
N ALA A 229 23.86 14.70 -28.64
CA ALA A 229 24.71 13.75 -27.92
C ALA A 229 26.03 14.35 -27.42
N ASP A 230 26.59 15.32 -28.15
CA ASP A 230 27.78 16.10 -27.80
C ASP A 230 27.57 17.03 -26.59
N ARG A 231 26.33 17.42 -26.31
CA ARG A 231 25.95 18.21 -25.13
C ARG A 231 25.52 17.37 -23.93
N ARG A 232 25.60 16.04 -24.04
CA ARG A 232 25.34 15.12 -22.92
C ARG A 232 26.66 14.73 -22.29
N VAL A 233 26.79 14.98 -20.99
CA VAL A 233 28.00 14.62 -20.23
C VAL A 233 27.71 13.31 -19.49
N PRO A 234 28.27 12.17 -19.92
CA PRO A 234 28.07 10.91 -19.22
C PRO A 234 28.78 10.94 -17.86
N LEU A 235 27.99 10.82 -16.79
CA LEU A 235 28.49 10.76 -15.42
C LEU A 235 28.49 9.30 -14.98
N ALA A 236 29.55 8.56 -15.29
CA ALA A 236 29.58 7.10 -15.10
C ALA A 236 29.47 6.67 -13.62
N THR A 237 30.05 7.45 -12.70
CA THR A 237 30.09 7.14 -11.26
C THR A 237 29.33 8.18 -10.45
N ARG A 238 28.88 7.78 -9.25
CA ARG A 238 28.24 8.70 -8.30
C ARG A 238 29.21 9.80 -7.83
N GLU A 239 30.49 9.48 -7.76
CA GLU A 239 31.54 10.46 -7.44
C GLU A 239 31.68 11.51 -8.53
N ALA A 240 31.68 11.11 -9.82
CA ALA A 240 31.69 12.06 -10.93
C ALA A 240 30.45 12.97 -10.91
N LEU A 241 29.27 12.40 -10.63
CA LEU A 241 28.03 13.16 -10.45
C LEU A 241 28.11 14.16 -9.29
N GLY A 242 28.59 13.72 -8.12
CA GLY A 242 28.79 14.59 -6.97
C GLY A 242 29.83 15.68 -7.25
N GLY A 243 30.91 15.35 -7.93
CA GLY A 243 31.96 16.28 -8.34
C GLY A 243 31.43 17.36 -9.30
N ALA A 244 30.62 16.97 -10.30
CA ALA A 244 29.99 17.90 -11.23
C ALA A 244 29.03 18.86 -10.52
N LEU A 245 28.15 18.35 -9.65
CA LEU A 245 27.17 19.18 -8.93
C LEU A 245 27.78 20.01 -7.79
N ARG A 246 28.96 19.63 -7.26
CA ARG A 246 29.65 20.38 -6.22
C ARG A 246 30.31 21.67 -6.73
N GLN A 247 30.51 21.80 -8.04
CA GLN A 247 31.13 22.99 -8.62
C GLN A 247 30.29 24.24 -8.30
N PRO A 248 30.93 25.42 -8.16
CA PRO A 248 30.18 26.66 -7.94
C PRO A 248 29.39 27.11 -9.17
N ALA A 249 29.77 26.64 -10.36
CA ALA A 249 29.04 26.91 -11.60
C ALA A 249 27.70 26.14 -11.64
N PRO A 250 26.64 26.71 -12.23
CA PRO A 250 25.38 26.00 -12.45
C PRO A 250 25.60 24.68 -13.18
N ALA A 251 25.05 23.60 -12.64
CA ALA A 251 25.13 22.26 -13.17
C ALA A 251 23.78 21.56 -12.99
N ALA A 252 23.37 20.82 -14.02
CA ALA A 252 22.17 20.00 -14.01
C ALA A 252 22.48 18.57 -14.47
N ALA A 253 21.75 17.61 -13.91
CA ALA A 253 21.88 16.21 -14.30
C ALA A 253 20.54 15.48 -14.27
N LEU A 254 20.37 14.53 -15.19
CA LEU A 254 19.36 13.48 -15.08
C LEU A 254 19.93 12.30 -14.30
N ILE A 255 19.20 11.89 -13.26
CA ILE A 255 19.56 10.76 -12.40
C ILE A 255 18.36 9.82 -12.27
N ARG A 256 18.60 8.57 -11.90
CA ARG A 256 17.49 7.70 -11.47
C ARG A 256 16.98 8.09 -10.09
N THR A 257 15.67 7.92 -9.84
CA THR A 257 15.04 8.18 -8.54
C THR A 257 15.75 7.43 -7.39
N SER A 258 16.25 6.22 -7.64
CA SER A 258 16.98 5.41 -6.66
C SER A 258 18.34 5.99 -6.25
N GLU A 259 18.92 6.90 -7.02
CA GLU A 259 20.20 7.56 -6.70
C GLU A 259 20.03 8.82 -5.85
N LEU A 260 18.80 9.37 -5.77
CA LEU A 260 18.53 10.64 -5.08
C LEU A 260 18.99 10.64 -3.62
N ALA A 261 18.66 9.60 -2.86
CA ALA A 261 18.98 9.55 -1.42
C ALA A 261 20.48 9.51 -1.14
N ALA A 262 21.23 8.74 -1.95
CA ALA A 262 22.68 8.68 -1.86
C ALA A 262 23.31 10.03 -2.26
N LEU A 263 22.85 10.62 -3.36
CA LEU A 263 23.33 11.93 -3.81
C LEU A 263 23.03 13.03 -2.79
N HIS A 264 21.83 13.03 -2.20
CA HIS A 264 21.43 13.96 -1.15
C HIS A 264 22.31 13.83 0.09
N GLN A 265 22.66 12.61 0.48
CA GLN A 265 23.65 12.38 1.55
C GLN A 265 25.01 12.97 1.16
N THR A 266 25.51 12.71 -0.05
CA THR A 266 26.78 13.29 -0.53
C THR A 266 26.75 14.82 -0.50
N ALA A 267 25.66 15.43 -0.96
CA ALA A 267 25.44 16.88 -0.94
C ALA A 267 25.52 17.46 0.48
N ARG A 268 24.79 16.86 1.43
CA ARG A 268 24.85 17.25 2.84
C ARG A 268 26.21 16.98 3.49
N ALA A 269 26.97 15.97 3.06
CA ALA A 269 28.33 15.73 3.59
C ALA A 269 29.29 16.82 3.14
N ALA A 270 29.22 17.17 1.85
CA ALA A 270 30.14 18.08 1.19
C ALA A 270 29.71 19.56 1.29
N GLY A 271 28.51 19.83 1.81
CA GLY A 271 27.99 21.19 2.03
C GLY A 271 27.59 21.92 0.75
N PHE A 272 27.19 21.20 -0.31
CA PHE A 272 26.68 21.83 -1.53
C PHE A 272 25.15 21.71 -1.63
N PRO A 273 24.47 22.73 -2.18
CA PRO A 273 23.03 22.67 -2.41
C PRO A 273 22.66 21.63 -3.47
N LEU A 274 21.60 20.86 -3.21
CA LEU A 274 21.04 19.91 -4.18
C LEU A 274 19.53 20.13 -4.27
N TYR A 275 19.08 20.51 -5.46
CA TYR A 275 17.69 20.74 -5.79
C TYR A 275 17.20 19.67 -6.76
N VAL A 276 15.94 19.27 -6.62
CA VAL A 276 15.23 18.51 -7.66
C VAL A 276 14.34 19.51 -8.37
N LEU A 277 14.60 19.72 -9.65
CA LEU A 277 13.86 20.69 -10.48
C LEU A 277 12.60 20.06 -11.09
N ASP A 278 12.67 18.77 -11.43
CA ASP A 278 11.54 18.04 -11.96
C ASP A 278 11.54 16.58 -11.47
N ALA A 279 10.35 16.15 -11.01
CA ALA A 279 10.06 14.79 -10.54
C ALA A 279 8.77 14.25 -11.18
N SER A 280 8.42 14.71 -12.38
CA SER A 280 7.22 14.26 -13.10
C SER A 280 7.40 12.87 -13.70
N ASN A 281 8.64 12.52 -14.08
CA ASN A 281 8.97 11.17 -14.49
C ASN A 281 9.13 10.27 -13.26
N ARG A 282 8.67 9.04 -13.38
CA ARG A 282 8.64 8.07 -12.28
C ARG A 282 10.02 7.58 -11.87
N ASP A 283 10.86 7.27 -12.85
CA ASP A 283 12.13 6.57 -12.64
C ASP A 283 13.34 7.51 -12.77
N VAL A 284 13.13 8.71 -13.34
CA VAL A 284 14.17 9.71 -13.59
C VAL A 284 13.80 11.04 -12.94
N LEU A 285 14.80 11.70 -12.37
CA LEU A 285 14.69 13.03 -11.79
C LEU A 285 15.65 13.98 -12.49
N LEU A 286 15.24 15.23 -12.66
CA LEU A 286 16.11 16.31 -13.05
C LEU A 286 16.59 17.04 -11.80
N VAL A 287 17.89 17.01 -11.55
CA VAL A 287 18.53 17.62 -10.38
C VAL A 287 19.50 18.71 -10.80
N ALA A 288 19.72 19.68 -9.92
CA ALA A 288 20.68 20.76 -10.12
C ALA A 288 21.30 21.23 -8.80
N ASN A 289 22.43 21.92 -8.89
CA ASN A 289 23.07 22.59 -7.75
C ASN A 289 22.64 24.06 -7.60
N THR A 290 21.92 24.60 -8.57
CA THR A 290 21.32 25.94 -8.52
C THR A 290 19.83 25.83 -8.80
N LEU A 291 19.05 26.72 -8.20
CA LEU A 291 17.61 26.81 -8.43
C LEU A 291 17.36 27.92 -9.46
N PRO A 292 16.76 27.63 -10.62
CA PRO A 292 16.38 28.66 -11.58
C PRO A 292 15.46 29.72 -10.95
N PRO A 293 15.49 30.99 -11.41
CA PRO A 293 14.66 32.04 -10.85
C PRO A 293 13.16 31.71 -10.89
N GLY A 294 12.47 31.86 -9.77
CA GLY A 294 11.03 31.61 -9.64
C GLY A 294 10.63 30.13 -9.51
N GLU A 295 11.57 29.20 -9.63
CA GLU A 295 11.31 27.77 -9.44
C GLU A 295 11.36 27.38 -7.96
N THR A 296 10.72 26.25 -7.64
CA THR A 296 10.72 25.66 -6.29
C THR A 296 11.38 24.29 -6.30
N ASP A 297 12.14 23.97 -5.26
CA ASP A 297 12.70 22.63 -5.09
C ASP A 297 11.59 21.59 -4.86
N VAL A 298 11.42 20.65 -5.79
CA VAL A 298 10.44 19.56 -5.69
C VAL A 298 11.03 18.29 -5.06
N ASN A 299 12.16 18.39 -4.35
CA ASN A 299 12.82 17.26 -3.72
C ASN A 299 11.90 16.52 -2.72
N PRO A 300 11.52 15.25 -3.00
CA PRO A 300 10.61 14.50 -2.14
C PRO A 300 11.18 14.24 -0.74
N ILE A 301 12.50 14.23 -0.56
CA ILE A 301 13.17 14.02 0.73
C ILE A 301 12.83 15.15 1.72
N ARG A 302 12.65 16.39 1.24
CA ARG A 302 12.28 17.53 2.12
C ARG A 302 10.92 17.38 2.78
N ARG A 303 10.05 16.50 2.27
CA ARG A 303 8.73 16.22 2.87
C ARG A 303 8.82 15.30 4.07
N VAL A 304 9.97 14.68 4.30
CA VAL A 304 10.16 13.65 5.32
C VAL A 304 11.37 13.88 6.21
N LEU A 305 12.36 14.66 5.77
CA LEU A 305 13.57 14.99 6.52
C LEU A 305 13.51 16.44 6.99
N PHE A 306 13.71 16.65 8.29
CA PHE A 306 13.67 17.94 8.96
C PHE A 306 14.92 18.14 9.80
N ASP A 307 15.38 19.39 9.88
CA ASP A 307 16.50 19.78 10.74
C ASP A 307 16.06 19.98 12.20
N GLU A 308 14.79 20.31 12.42
CA GLU A 308 14.16 20.44 13.73
C GLU A 308 13.02 19.43 13.89
N PRO A 309 12.75 18.92 15.11
CA PRO A 309 11.71 17.94 15.33
C PRO A 309 10.32 18.53 15.03
N PRO A 310 9.53 17.93 14.12
CA PRO A 310 8.13 18.31 13.96
C PRO A 310 7.36 18.18 15.28
N GLN A 311 6.55 19.18 15.61
CA GLN A 311 5.71 19.14 16.81
C GLN A 311 4.47 18.29 16.52
N LEU A 312 4.36 17.16 17.19
CA LEU A 312 3.17 16.30 17.18
C LEU A 312 2.55 16.23 18.58
N ALA A 313 1.26 15.89 18.64
CA ALA A 313 0.47 15.88 19.87
C ALA A 313 1.08 15.04 21.02
N HIS A 314 1.66 13.88 20.71
CA HIS A 314 2.14 12.94 21.73
C HIS A 314 3.66 12.74 21.66
N GLN A 315 4.38 13.25 22.67
CA GLN A 315 5.82 13.03 22.81
C GLN A 315 6.14 11.67 23.45
N THR A 316 7.28 11.08 23.09
CA THR A 316 7.79 9.82 23.65
C THR A 316 9.31 9.79 23.59
N LEU A 317 9.94 8.83 24.27
CA LEU A 317 11.40 8.68 24.34
C LEU A 317 11.80 7.22 24.06
N VAL A 318 11.11 6.58 23.11
CA VAL A 318 11.21 5.14 22.94
C VAL A 318 12.32 4.81 21.98
N ARG A 319 13.30 4.04 22.45
CA ARG A 319 14.48 3.68 21.67
C ARG A 319 14.39 2.24 21.18
N PHE A 320 14.74 2.06 19.92
CA PHE A 320 14.93 0.76 19.28
C PHE A 320 16.43 0.53 19.13
N ASP A 321 16.96 -0.30 20.03
CA ASP A 321 18.39 -0.49 20.24
C ASP A 321 19.12 0.86 20.35
N ASP A 322 20.29 0.98 19.73
CA ASP A 322 21.08 2.21 19.62
C ASP A 322 20.98 2.82 18.21
N PHE A 323 19.91 2.51 17.47
CA PHE A 323 19.74 2.89 16.08
C PHE A 323 18.79 4.07 15.90
N VAL A 324 17.63 4.05 16.54
CA VAL A 324 16.59 5.06 16.30
C VAL A 324 15.71 5.25 17.52
N GLU A 325 15.28 6.48 17.72
CA GLU A 325 14.36 6.88 18.76
C GLU A 325 13.07 7.39 18.14
N VAL A 326 11.92 6.93 18.65
CA VAL A 326 10.63 7.56 18.37
C VAL A 326 10.47 8.68 19.38
N ILE A 327 10.34 9.91 18.89
CA ILE A 327 10.29 11.10 19.74
C ILE A 327 8.88 11.68 19.85
N ALA A 328 8.04 11.49 18.83
CA ALA A 328 6.66 11.96 18.84
C ALA A 328 5.78 11.15 17.88
N TRP A 329 4.47 11.16 18.10
CA TRP A 329 3.48 10.58 17.21
C TRP A 329 2.13 11.30 17.32
N GLU A 330 1.29 11.13 16.29
CA GLU A 330 -0.06 11.70 16.22
C GLU A 330 -0.91 10.92 15.21
N TRP A 331 -2.22 10.85 15.45
CA TRP A 331 -3.21 10.40 14.46
C TRP A 331 -4.07 11.58 14.01
N ASP A 332 -4.52 11.57 12.76
CA ASP A 332 -5.58 12.47 12.33
C ASP A 332 -6.89 12.10 13.07
N GLU A 333 -7.29 12.90 14.05
CA GLU A 333 -8.52 12.70 14.81
C GLU A 333 -9.73 13.39 14.16
N PRO A 334 -10.96 12.84 14.31
CA PRO A 334 -11.29 11.60 15.02
C PRO A 334 -11.04 10.33 14.18
N VAL A 335 -10.62 9.25 14.85
CA VAL A 335 -10.49 7.92 14.22
C VAL A 335 -11.89 7.28 14.09
N VAL A 336 -12.42 7.26 12.86
CA VAL A 336 -13.76 6.73 12.57
C VAL A 336 -13.69 5.43 11.79
N ARG A 337 -14.51 4.45 12.16
CA ARG A 337 -14.60 3.19 11.40
C ARG A 337 -15.06 3.41 9.97
N GLY A 338 -14.47 2.65 9.05
CA GLY A 338 -14.73 2.70 7.62
C GLY A 338 -14.12 3.92 6.93
N ARG A 339 -13.31 4.73 7.63
CA ARG A 339 -12.57 5.86 7.05
C ARG A 339 -11.08 5.55 7.01
N ASP A 340 -10.41 6.25 6.11
CA ASP A 340 -8.96 6.31 6.10
C ASP A 340 -8.51 7.35 7.12
N VAL A 341 -7.42 7.04 7.82
CA VAL A 341 -6.79 7.91 8.80
C VAL A 341 -5.29 7.88 8.61
N GLU A 342 -4.62 9.00 8.81
CA GLU A 342 -3.17 9.11 8.75
C GLU A 342 -2.57 9.06 10.15
N LEU A 343 -1.53 8.24 10.30
CA LEU A 343 -0.60 8.26 11.43
C LEU A 343 0.65 9.03 11.03
N ARG A 344 1.14 9.86 11.94
CA ARG A 344 2.44 10.52 11.86
C ARG A 344 3.32 10.06 13.01
N VAL A 345 4.58 9.74 12.72
CA VAL A 345 5.59 9.35 13.71
C VAL A 345 6.88 10.08 13.39
N VAL A 346 7.46 10.76 14.38
CA VAL A 346 8.79 11.37 14.24
C VAL A 346 9.84 10.41 14.77
N LEU A 347 10.80 10.12 13.91
CA LEU A 347 11.96 9.26 14.17
C LEU A 347 13.22 10.12 14.24
N ARG A 348 14.03 9.89 15.26
CA ARG A 348 15.38 10.46 15.40
C ARG A 348 16.41 9.33 15.29
N PRO A 349 17.05 9.14 14.11
CA PRO A 349 18.20 8.25 13.98
C PRO A 349 19.32 8.65 14.95
N LEU A 350 19.88 7.62 15.60
CA LEU A 350 21.09 7.70 16.41
C LEU A 350 22.30 7.17 15.64
N LYS A 351 22.07 6.25 14.68
CA LYS A 351 23.05 5.65 13.78
C LYS A 351 22.38 5.29 12.45
N ALA A 352 23.19 5.11 11.40
CA ALA A 352 22.70 4.57 10.13
C ALA A 352 22.07 3.18 10.35
N MET A 353 20.91 2.95 9.74
CA MET A 353 20.13 1.74 9.95
C MET A 353 20.30 0.75 8.79
N PRO A 354 20.29 -0.57 9.04
CA PRO A 354 20.27 -1.57 7.98
C PRO A 354 19.16 -1.33 6.96
N SER A 355 19.47 -1.52 5.69
CA SER A 355 18.49 -1.51 4.60
C SER A 355 17.40 -2.57 4.84
N GLY A 356 16.17 -2.28 4.41
CA GLY A 356 15.03 -3.18 4.60
C GLY A 356 14.46 -3.20 6.03
N SER A 357 14.93 -2.34 6.93
CA SER A 357 14.28 -2.11 8.23
C SER A 357 12.83 -1.64 8.01
N LYS A 358 11.89 -2.18 8.80
CA LYS A 358 10.45 -1.88 8.71
C LYS A 358 9.88 -1.44 10.04
N ILE A 359 8.91 -0.53 10.02
CA ILE A 359 8.15 -0.13 11.20
C ILE A 359 6.80 -0.83 11.21
N THR A 360 6.28 -1.16 12.38
CA THR A 360 4.90 -1.62 12.57
C THR A 360 4.26 -0.69 13.56
N VAL A 361 3.21 0.02 13.15
CA VAL A 361 2.37 0.80 14.05
C VAL A 361 0.93 0.37 13.90
N ARG A 362 0.31 0.03 15.02
CA ARG A 362 -1.06 -0.49 15.05
C ARG A 362 -1.84 0.06 16.22
N LEU A 363 -3.14 0.24 16.03
CA LEU A 363 -4.07 0.46 17.13
C LEU A 363 -4.51 -0.90 17.66
N GLN A 364 -4.53 -1.06 18.99
CA GLN A 364 -4.89 -2.32 19.61
C GLN A 364 -5.81 -2.09 20.83
N GLN A 365 -6.97 -2.76 20.83
CA GLN A 365 -7.83 -2.85 22.01
C GLN A 365 -8.01 -4.34 22.35
N GLY A 366 -7.45 -4.76 23.48
CA GLY A 366 -7.45 -6.15 23.90
C GLY A 366 -6.72 -7.08 22.93
N ARG A 367 -7.25 -8.29 22.70
CA ARG A 367 -6.65 -9.31 21.81
C ARG A 367 -7.19 -9.28 20.38
N LEU A 368 -8.45 -8.86 20.22
CA LEU A 368 -9.25 -9.04 19.01
C LEU A 368 -9.22 -7.81 18.10
N SER A 369 -9.25 -6.61 18.66
CA SER A 369 -9.32 -5.40 17.86
C SER A 369 -7.92 -4.91 17.50
N ARG A 370 -7.58 -4.98 16.20
CA ARG A 370 -6.29 -4.54 15.67
C ARG A 370 -6.48 -3.81 14.35
N VAL A 371 -6.02 -2.56 14.31
CA VAL A 371 -5.92 -1.80 13.06
C VAL A 371 -4.47 -1.85 12.61
N ASN A 372 -4.22 -2.21 11.34
CA ASN A 372 -2.89 -2.25 10.72
C ASN A 372 -1.86 -3.24 11.30
N PRO A 373 -2.04 -4.56 11.15
CA PRO A 373 -1.08 -5.52 11.71
C PRO A 373 0.24 -5.65 10.91
N MET A 374 0.33 -5.11 9.69
CA MET A 374 1.44 -5.37 8.78
C MET A 374 2.60 -4.38 8.97
N PRO A 375 3.86 -4.82 8.82
CA PRO A 375 5.00 -3.91 8.79
C PRO A 375 5.07 -3.12 7.49
N HIS A 376 5.54 -1.88 7.58
CA HIS A 376 5.66 -0.92 6.48
C HIS A 376 7.11 -0.46 6.32
N ASP A 377 7.44 -0.01 5.12
CA ASP A 377 8.73 0.59 4.85
C ASP A 377 8.86 1.92 5.61
N LEU A 378 10.05 2.18 6.14
CA LEU A 378 10.31 3.39 6.89
C LEU A 378 10.23 4.61 5.98
N VAL A 379 9.63 5.68 6.50
CA VAL A 379 9.62 7.01 5.85
C VAL A 379 9.10 6.93 4.40
N GLU A 380 8.00 6.18 4.21
CA GLU A 380 7.30 6.04 2.91
C GLU A 380 8.20 5.49 1.78
N ASN A 381 9.33 4.86 2.13
CA ASN A 381 10.38 4.44 1.21
C ASN A 381 11.00 5.59 0.38
N ILE A 382 10.79 6.86 0.78
CA ILE A 382 11.34 8.05 0.11
C ILE A 382 12.82 8.24 0.45
N TYR A 383 13.15 8.09 1.74
CA TYR A 383 14.52 8.24 2.23
C TYR A 383 14.98 6.98 2.98
N PRO A 384 15.70 6.06 2.30
CA PRO A 384 16.06 4.77 2.86
C PRO A 384 16.92 4.84 4.13
N PRO A 385 16.71 3.92 5.08
CA PRO A 385 17.33 3.93 6.42
C PRO A 385 18.86 3.92 6.46
N GLN A 386 19.52 3.37 5.43
CA GLN A 386 20.98 3.33 5.35
C GLN A 386 21.62 4.71 5.14
N TYR A 387 20.86 5.71 4.71
CA TYR A 387 21.36 7.06 4.46
C TYR A 387 21.12 8.03 5.62
N TRP A 388 20.39 7.61 6.65
CA TRP A 388 20.04 8.44 7.79
C TRP A 388 21.26 8.82 8.61
N ARG A 389 21.29 10.08 9.07
CA ARG A 389 22.39 10.59 9.90
C ARG A 389 21.93 10.84 11.32
N PRO A 390 22.83 10.68 12.31
CA PRO A 390 22.57 11.16 13.65
C PRO A 390 22.22 12.65 13.63
N GLY A 391 21.13 13.02 14.30
CA GLY A 391 20.63 14.40 14.37
C GLY A 391 19.52 14.73 13.36
N ASP A 392 19.28 13.89 12.36
CA ASP A 392 18.14 14.05 11.47
C ASP A 392 16.81 13.82 12.23
N TYR A 393 15.75 14.52 11.81
CA TYR A 393 14.38 14.24 12.24
C TYR A 393 13.57 13.79 11.04
N LEU A 394 13.01 12.58 11.14
CA LEU A 394 12.33 11.92 10.03
C LEU A 394 10.84 11.74 10.34
N LEU A 395 9.99 12.33 9.51
CA LEU A 395 8.55 12.16 9.59
C LEU A 395 8.13 10.93 8.78
N HIS A 396 7.71 9.88 9.48
CA HIS A 396 7.04 8.75 8.87
C HIS A 396 5.53 8.98 8.88
N ARG A 397 4.92 9.01 7.69
CA ARG A 397 3.47 9.02 7.52
C ARG A 397 2.98 7.66 7.07
N PHE A 398 1.82 7.27 7.56
CA PHE A 398 1.17 6.05 7.12
C PHE A 398 -0.34 6.20 7.13
N ARG A 399 -0.97 5.98 5.98
CA ARG A 399 -2.44 5.96 5.85
C ARG A 399 -2.97 4.56 6.05
N VAL A 400 -3.95 4.42 6.94
CA VAL A 400 -4.63 3.16 7.20
C VAL A 400 -6.13 3.29 7.02
N HIS A 401 -6.74 2.30 6.38
CA HIS A 401 -8.18 2.10 6.41
C HIS A 401 -8.62 1.44 7.73
N VAL A 402 -9.51 2.08 8.48
CA VAL A 402 -10.06 1.52 9.73
C VAL A 402 -11.21 0.55 9.40
N PRO A 403 -11.11 -0.76 9.67
CA PRO A 403 -12.19 -1.70 9.32
C PRO A 403 -13.50 -1.44 10.08
N THR A 404 -14.63 -1.63 9.40
CA THR A 404 -15.96 -1.37 9.98
C THR A 404 -16.39 -2.38 11.04
N LEU A 405 -16.13 -3.68 10.79
CA LEU A 405 -16.72 -4.78 11.58
C LEU A 405 -15.75 -5.39 12.61
N GLU A 406 -14.44 -5.35 12.37
CA GLU A 406 -13.43 -6.02 13.20
C GLU A 406 -12.95 -5.17 14.39
N ILE A 407 -13.30 -3.88 14.39
CA ILE A 407 -12.79 -2.90 15.35
C ILE A 407 -13.86 -2.59 16.40
N VAL A 408 -13.49 -2.67 17.68
CA VAL A 408 -14.37 -2.35 18.82
C VAL A 408 -14.33 -0.83 19.04
N PRO A 409 -15.39 -0.15 19.53
CA PRO A 409 -15.31 1.29 19.77
C PRO A 409 -14.64 1.57 21.11
N GLY A 410 -14.09 2.77 21.26
CA GLY A 410 -13.48 3.22 22.50
C GLY A 410 -11.95 3.31 22.45
N PRO A 411 -11.28 3.35 23.62
CA PRO A 411 -9.85 3.63 23.70
C PRO A 411 -9.00 2.50 23.15
N HIS A 412 -8.08 2.83 22.26
CA HIS A 412 -7.09 1.93 21.66
C HIS A 412 -5.68 2.32 22.05
N GLU A 413 -4.88 1.33 22.41
CA GLU A 413 -3.45 1.52 22.63
C GLU A 413 -2.73 1.64 21.29
N VAL A 414 -1.85 2.64 21.17
CA VAL A 414 -0.90 2.70 20.06
C VAL A 414 0.26 1.76 20.35
N VAL A 415 0.46 0.79 19.47
CA VAL A 415 1.55 -0.18 19.53
C VAL A 415 2.54 0.07 18.41
N ILE A 416 3.76 0.47 18.80
CA ILE A 416 4.88 0.69 17.89
C ILE A 416 5.91 -0.42 18.07
N GLY A 417 6.38 -0.98 16.97
CA GLY A 417 7.48 -1.93 16.92
C GLY A 417 8.31 -1.74 15.66
N MET A 418 9.53 -2.27 15.65
CA MET A 418 10.44 -2.14 14.52
C MET A 418 11.15 -3.46 14.23
N ARG A 419 11.25 -3.80 12.94
CA ARG A 419 11.86 -5.02 12.43
C ARG A 419 13.20 -4.68 11.78
N ARG A 420 14.25 -5.40 12.17
CA ARG A 420 15.59 -5.31 11.59
C ARG A 420 15.71 -6.13 10.31
N THR A 421 15.13 -7.33 10.33
CA THR A 421 15.01 -8.24 9.19
C THR A 421 13.62 -8.88 9.20
N GLU A 422 13.31 -9.76 8.25
CA GLU A 422 12.05 -10.50 8.24
C GLU A 422 11.85 -11.37 9.49
N SER A 423 12.94 -11.87 10.08
CA SER A 423 12.94 -12.77 11.23
C SER A 423 13.26 -12.08 12.56
N THR A 424 13.92 -10.91 12.53
CA THR A 424 14.51 -10.28 13.72
C THR A 424 13.94 -8.88 13.97
N ASN A 425 13.60 -8.59 15.23
CA ASN A 425 13.12 -7.26 15.66
C ASN A 425 14.21 -6.53 16.44
N TYR A 426 14.17 -5.21 16.43
CA TYR A 426 14.99 -4.40 17.33
C TYR A 426 14.52 -4.56 18.78
N GLU A 427 15.44 -4.54 19.73
CA GLU A 427 15.07 -4.55 21.15
C GLU A 427 14.61 -3.17 21.59
N LEU A 428 13.55 -3.11 22.39
CA LEU A 428 13.05 -1.85 22.91
C LEU A 428 13.80 -1.51 24.18
N ARG A 429 14.55 -0.41 24.13
CA ARG A 429 15.21 0.18 25.29
C ARG A 429 14.35 1.34 25.75
N SER A 430 13.66 1.17 26.87
CA SER A 430 13.16 2.33 27.59
C SER A 430 14.39 3.05 28.15
N PRO A 431 14.58 4.36 27.92
CA PRO A 431 15.61 5.10 28.62
C PRO A 431 15.34 4.87 30.10
N ARG A 432 16.27 4.15 30.75
CA ARG A 432 16.25 3.87 32.18
C ARG A 432 15.93 5.21 32.82
N ALA A 433 14.71 5.35 33.36
CA ALA A 433 14.18 6.62 33.83
C ALA A 433 15.34 7.32 34.52
N ARG A 434 15.80 8.43 33.94
CA ARG A 434 16.96 9.16 34.43
C ARG A 434 16.53 9.53 35.84
N ARG A 435 16.87 8.70 36.83
CA ARG A 435 16.59 8.95 38.23
C ARG A 435 17.22 10.31 38.38
N ALA A 436 16.38 11.32 38.57
CA ALA A 436 16.85 12.64 38.94
C ALA A 436 17.74 12.35 40.14
N SER A 437 19.05 12.33 39.92
CA SER A 437 20.00 12.21 40.99
C SER A 437 19.82 13.52 41.72
N THR A 438 19.01 13.48 42.76
CA THR A 438 19.02 14.46 43.83
C THR A 438 20.42 14.37 44.42
N ALA A 439 21.39 14.98 43.74
CA ALA A 439 22.71 15.26 44.26
C ALA A 439 22.53 16.40 45.27
N CYS A 440 21.89 16.08 46.39
CA CYS A 440 22.13 16.75 47.65
C CYS A 440 23.33 16.04 48.27
N ALA A 441 24.52 16.32 47.72
CA ALA A 441 25.76 16.14 48.45
C ALA A 441 26.09 17.51 49.06
N CYS A 442 25.62 17.71 50.29
CA CYS A 442 26.20 18.74 51.15
C CYS A 442 27.65 18.33 51.42
N SER A 443 28.60 19.08 50.86
CA SER A 443 29.99 19.07 51.31
C SER A 443 30.20 20.26 52.23
N PRO A 444 30.60 20.06 53.51
CA PRO A 444 31.04 21.15 54.34
C PRO A 444 32.50 21.50 54.01
N GLY A 445 32.73 22.79 53.75
CA GLY A 445 33.93 23.53 54.10
C GLY A 445 35.30 23.01 53.64
N ARG A 446 35.93 23.74 52.71
CA ARG A 446 37.22 24.39 52.99
C ARG A 446 37.53 25.49 51.98
N THR A 447 37.76 26.66 52.53
CA THR A 447 38.37 27.85 51.96
C THR A 447 39.80 27.58 51.49
N SER A 448 40.17 28.05 50.30
CA SER A 448 41.36 28.92 50.08
C SER A 448 41.62 29.19 48.59
N SER A 449 41.60 30.49 48.25
CA SER A 449 42.54 31.23 47.39
C SER A 449 42.85 30.82 45.94
N ARG A 450 42.61 31.79 45.04
CA ARG A 450 43.48 32.35 43.98
C ARG A 450 44.47 31.37 43.28
N SER A 451 44.41 31.29 41.95
CA SER A 451 45.13 32.21 41.04
C SER A 451 45.13 31.71 39.58
N SER A 452 45.04 32.66 38.67
CA SER A 452 45.32 32.64 37.25
C SER A 452 46.73 32.16 36.84
N ALA A 453 46.84 31.38 35.76
CA ALA A 453 47.83 31.45 34.66
C ALA A 453 47.70 30.16 33.81
N SER A 454 47.47 30.17 32.48
CA SER A 454 48.31 30.67 31.38
C SER A 454 49.63 29.88 31.18
N CYS A 455 49.89 29.50 29.92
CA CYS A 455 51.07 28.83 29.34
C CYS A 455 51.12 27.29 29.51
N ARG A 456 51.55 26.47 28.55
CA ARG A 456 52.24 26.69 27.27
C ARG A 456 52.17 25.40 26.43
N SER A 457 52.38 25.59 25.13
CA SER A 457 52.80 24.64 24.10
C SER A 457 53.79 23.56 24.55
N GLY A 458 53.62 22.34 24.04
CA GLY A 458 54.61 21.27 24.11
C GLY A 458 54.48 20.32 22.91
N SER A 459 55.33 20.55 21.92
CA SER A 459 55.53 19.76 20.72
C SER A 459 56.17 18.39 20.98
N GLY A 460 55.74 17.40 20.19
CA GLY A 460 56.63 16.36 19.64
C GLY A 460 56.91 15.14 20.51
N ARG A 461 56.47 13.98 20.03
CA ARG A 461 57.32 12.77 19.95
C ARG A 461 56.71 11.72 19.03
N THR A 462 57.54 11.30 18.10
CA THR A 462 57.44 10.19 17.16
C THR A 462 57.35 8.85 17.90
N CYS A 463 56.63 7.88 17.32
CA CYS A 463 56.70 6.47 17.68
C CYS A 463 57.10 5.65 16.44
N PRO A 464 58.05 4.70 16.54
CA PRO A 464 58.40 3.77 15.47
C PRO A 464 57.55 2.47 15.53
N PRO A 465 57.66 1.58 14.54
CA PRO A 465 56.62 0.63 14.16
C PRO A 465 56.84 -0.80 14.68
N GLY A 466 55.76 -1.59 14.60
CA GLY A 466 55.78 -2.97 14.11
C GLY A 466 56.44 -4.05 14.97
N GLN A 467 55.61 -4.85 15.65
CA GLN A 467 55.93 -6.24 15.94
C GLN A 467 54.73 -7.13 15.61
N MET A 468 54.89 -7.95 14.57
CA MET A 468 54.21 -9.24 14.41
C MET A 468 54.83 -10.24 15.39
N LEU A 469 54.05 -11.19 15.89
CA LEU A 469 54.41 -12.60 16.15
C LEU A 469 53.12 -13.38 16.54
N PRO A 470 53.10 -14.73 16.54
CA PRO A 470 52.11 -15.51 15.81
C PRO A 470 51.30 -16.50 16.68
N GLY A 471 50.30 -17.12 16.04
CA GLY A 471 49.97 -18.54 16.23
C GLY A 471 49.17 -18.95 17.47
N ALA A 472 47.96 -19.48 17.25
CA ALA A 472 47.52 -20.73 17.87
C ALA A 472 46.26 -21.26 17.17
N VAL A 473 46.42 -22.46 16.59
CA VAL A 473 45.37 -23.40 16.19
C VAL A 473 44.75 -24.00 17.46
N VAL A 474 43.46 -24.36 17.40
CA VAL A 474 42.82 -25.61 17.90
C VAL A 474 41.34 -25.36 18.22
N GLY A 475 40.48 -26.23 17.66
CA GLY A 475 39.31 -26.72 18.41
C GLY A 475 37.95 -26.55 17.74
N ASP A 476 37.67 -27.33 16.70
CA ASP A 476 36.29 -27.69 16.32
C ASP A 476 35.67 -28.59 17.40
N GLY A 477 34.45 -28.24 17.82
CA GLY A 477 33.60 -29.07 18.67
C GLY A 477 32.13 -28.87 18.28
N PRO A 478 31.35 -29.93 18.01
CA PRO A 478 29.99 -29.80 17.51
C PRO A 478 29.02 -29.51 18.67
N GLN A 479 28.46 -28.30 18.70
CA GLN A 479 27.31 -28.02 19.56
C GLN A 479 26.01 -28.47 18.87
N THR A 480 25.53 -29.63 19.29
CA THR A 480 24.12 -30.01 19.14
C THR A 480 23.28 -29.28 20.20
N GLY A 481 22.12 -28.76 19.78
CA GLY A 481 21.00 -28.51 20.69
C GLY A 481 20.62 -27.05 20.91
N ARG A 482 19.55 -26.61 20.23
CA ARG A 482 18.26 -26.19 20.82
C ARG A 482 17.42 -25.48 19.77
N ALA A 483 16.18 -25.91 19.61
CA ALA A 483 15.19 -25.20 18.81
C ALA A 483 15.05 -23.74 19.32
N PRO A 484 15.03 -22.73 18.45
CA PRO A 484 14.91 -21.34 18.87
C PRO A 484 13.54 -21.13 19.51
N GLY A 485 13.52 -20.94 20.84
CA GLY A 485 12.36 -20.46 21.54
C GLY A 485 11.93 -19.11 20.96
N GLN A 486 10.66 -18.99 20.55
CA GLN A 486 10.08 -17.74 20.07
C GLN A 486 10.31 -16.63 21.11
N ARG A 487 11.32 -15.78 20.91
CA ARG A 487 11.55 -14.60 21.72
C ARG A 487 10.34 -13.67 21.62
N ARG A 488 9.87 -13.19 22.76
CA ARG A 488 8.70 -12.30 22.88
C ARG A 488 8.97 -11.01 22.08
N ARG A 489 7.95 -10.49 21.38
CA ARG A 489 8.08 -9.24 20.62
C ARG A 489 8.05 -8.05 21.60
N PRO A 490 9.07 -7.19 21.62
CA PRO A 490 9.01 -5.94 22.37
C PRO A 490 7.96 -5.03 21.73
N VAL A 491 7.11 -4.43 22.56
CA VAL A 491 5.97 -3.61 22.14
C VAL A 491 5.85 -2.45 23.11
N LEU A 492 5.83 -1.22 22.58
CA LEU A 492 5.40 -0.05 23.34
C LEU A 492 3.87 0.02 23.36
N VAL A 493 3.31 0.48 24.48
CA VAL A 493 1.90 0.84 24.61
C VAL A 493 1.82 2.33 24.93
N GLY A 494 1.32 3.13 23.99
CA GLY A 494 1.08 4.57 24.15
C GLY A 494 -0.32 4.90 24.67
N GLU A 495 -0.57 6.20 24.89
CA GLU A 495 -1.86 6.75 25.32
C GLU A 495 -2.99 6.44 24.32
N ALA A 496 -4.23 6.48 24.79
CA ALA A 496 -5.37 5.93 24.08
C ALA A 496 -5.89 6.85 22.97
N ALA A 497 -5.92 6.37 21.72
CA ALA A 497 -6.71 6.99 20.66
C ALA A 497 -8.17 6.52 20.78
N GLN A 498 -9.14 7.44 20.65
CA GLN A 498 -10.56 7.09 20.74
C GLN A 498 -11.13 6.74 19.35
N ILE A 499 -11.59 5.49 19.18
CA ILE A 499 -12.30 5.09 17.97
C ILE A 499 -13.80 5.30 18.13
N ILE A 500 -14.38 6.15 17.28
CA ILE A 500 -15.80 6.50 17.29
C ILE A 500 -16.56 5.59 16.30
N PRO A 501 -17.79 5.13 16.63
CA PRO A 501 -18.64 4.45 15.65
C PRO A 501 -18.87 5.33 14.41
N GLY A 502 -18.72 4.73 13.22
CA GLY A 502 -19.10 5.40 11.98
C GLY A 502 -20.61 5.60 11.90
N PRO A 503 -21.10 6.55 11.07
CA PRO A 503 -22.52 6.74 10.88
C PRO A 503 -23.14 5.40 10.44
N ALA A 504 -24.10 4.91 11.21
CA ALA A 504 -24.90 3.76 10.79
C ALA A 504 -25.54 4.14 9.46
N ARG A 505 -25.10 3.53 8.36
CA ARG A 505 -25.88 3.59 7.13
C ARG A 505 -27.21 2.94 7.47
N ALA A 506 -28.25 3.77 7.58
CA ALA A 506 -29.60 3.30 7.84
C ALA A 506 -29.93 2.28 6.76
N CYS A 507 -29.89 1.00 7.13
CA CYS A 507 -30.57 -0.02 6.37
C CYS A 507 -32.05 0.31 6.51
N THR A 508 -32.60 1.03 5.54
CA THR A 508 -34.03 1.14 5.36
C THR A 508 -34.53 -0.26 5.04
N CYS A 509 -34.89 -1.02 6.08
CA CYS A 509 -35.76 -2.16 5.93
C CYS A 509 -37.10 -1.61 5.43
N PRO A 510 -37.61 -2.07 4.28
CA PRO A 510 -38.98 -1.75 3.90
C PRO A 510 -39.89 -2.46 4.91
N SER A 511 -40.42 -1.68 5.86
CA SER A 511 -41.48 -2.10 6.76
C SER A 511 -42.76 -2.24 5.95
N GLY A 512 -43.13 -3.48 5.64
CA GLY A 512 -44.41 -3.76 5.01
C GLY A 512 -44.54 -5.21 4.56
N GLN A 513 -44.91 -6.10 5.48
CA GLN A 513 -46.07 -6.98 5.33
C GLN A 513 -46.18 -8.03 6.45
N ALA A 514 -47.33 -7.93 7.12
CA ALA A 514 -48.24 -9.02 7.48
C ALA A 514 -47.82 -10.05 8.54
N SER A 515 -48.41 -9.82 9.72
CA SER A 515 -49.23 -10.82 10.43
C SER A 515 -49.86 -11.88 9.53
N GLN A 516 -49.56 -13.17 9.79
CA GLN A 516 -50.55 -14.25 9.92
C GLN A 516 -49.86 -15.63 10.06
N ARG A 517 -50.37 -16.41 11.02
CA ARG A 517 -50.38 -17.88 11.19
C ARG A 517 -49.53 -18.53 12.30
N ARG A 518 -50.30 -18.82 13.36
CA ARG A 518 -50.35 -19.99 14.26
C ARG A 518 -49.50 -21.23 13.92
N GLN A 519 -48.95 -21.78 15.01
CA GLN A 519 -48.96 -23.19 15.48
C GLN A 519 -48.82 -24.32 14.44
N VAL A 520 -47.71 -25.07 14.51
CA VAL A 520 -47.73 -26.55 14.54
C VAL A 520 -46.56 -27.03 15.42
N ALA A 521 -46.86 -28.00 16.28
CA ALA A 521 -45.98 -28.64 17.23
C ALA A 521 -45.12 -29.77 16.61
N ALA A 522 -44.03 -30.07 17.33
CA ALA A 522 -43.35 -31.35 17.52
C ALA A 522 -43.43 -32.46 16.44
N ALA A 523 -42.25 -32.86 15.94
CA ALA A 523 -41.86 -34.27 15.82
C ALA A 523 -40.33 -34.38 15.66
N ARG A 524 -39.69 -35.13 16.56
CA ARG A 524 -38.37 -35.75 16.35
C ARG A 524 -38.53 -36.94 15.39
N PRO A 525 -37.46 -37.35 14.70
CA PRO A 525 -36.98 -38.69 15.01
C PRO A 525 -35.45 -38.79 15.12
N ASP A 526 -35.07 -39.75 15.95
CA ASP A 526 -33.73 -40.30 16.11
C ASP A 526 -33.21 -40.91 14.80
N VAL A 527 -31.94 -40.64 14.48
CA VAL A 527 -31.15 -41.54 13.63
C VAL A 527 -29.76 -41.67 14.25
N ALA A 528 -29.51 -42.85 14.78
CA ALA A 528 -28.21 -43.37 15.16
C ALA A 528 -27.35 -43.62 13.91
N GLY A 529 -26.08 -43.25 13.97
CA GLY A 529 -25.09 -43.54 12.93
C GLY A 529 -23.69 -43.38 13.49
N ALA A 530 -23.07 -44.51 13.82
CA ALA A 530 -21.74 -44.62 14.42
C ALA A 530 -20.60 -44.51 13.38
N SER A 531 -19.41 -44.19 13.91
CA SER A 531 -18.03 -44.38 13.37
C SER A 531 -17.30 -43.11 12.89
N PRO A 532 -15.95 -43.11 12.86
CA PRO A 532 -15.04 -43.40 13.97
C PRO A 532 -14.02 -42.25 14.22
N CYS A 533 -13.37 -42.34 15.38
CA CYS A 533 -12.27 -41.49 15.84
C CYS A 533 -11.08 -41.41 14.86
N PRO A 534 -10.33 -40.29 14.85
CA PRO A 534 -8.89 -40.45 14.98
C PRO A 534 -8.22 -39.48 15.97
N SER A 535 -7.38 -40.09 16.80
CA SER A 535 -6.09 -39.60 17.33
C SER A 535 -6.02 -38.27 18.09
N ARG A 536 -5.78 -38.44 19.40
CA ARG A 536 -5.13 -37.52 20.34
C ARG A 536 -3.95 -36.76 19.71
N ARG A 537 -3.96 -35.42 19.84
CA ARG A 537 -2.74 -34.61 19.98
C ARG A 537 -2.89 -33.60 21.11
N ALA A 538 -1.79 -33.45 21.84
CA ALA A 538 -1.67 -32.89 23.16
C ALA A 538 -2.17 -31.44 23.32
N ARG A 539 -2.96 -31.22 24.38
CA ARG A 539 -3.39 -29.90 24.86
C ARG A 539 -2.27 -29.32 25.74
N ALA A 540 -1.40 -28.50 25.16
CA ALA A 540 -0.47 -27.68 25.92
C ALA A 540 -1.21 -26.42 26.43
N THR A 541 -1.52 -26.41 27.72
CA THR A 541 -2.07 -25.27 28.45
C THR A 541 -1.05 -24.13 28.52
N ARG A 542 -1.22 -23.08 27.70
CA ARG A 542 -0.44 -21.85 27.81
C ARG A 542 -1.07 -20.91 28.84
N ARG A 543 -0.59 -20.99 30.10
CA ARG A 543 -0.72 -19.89 31.07
C ARG A 543 0.25 -18.77 30.68
N GLY A 544 -0.26 -17.65 30.21
CA GLY A 544 0.52 -16.47 29.85
C GLY A 544 0.49 -15.42 30.95
N TRP A 545 1.61 -15.23 31.64
CA TRP A 545 1.87 -14.07 32.50
C TRP A 545 2.42 -12.92 31.65
N ARG A 546 1.81 -11.74 31.77
CA ARG A 546 2.29 -10.46 31.19
C ARG A 546 2.40 -9.43 32.32
N ILE A 547 3.52 -8.71 32.31
CA ILE A 547 3.69 -7.44 33.03
C ILE A 547 3.64 -6.36 31.95
N ALA A 548 2.74 -5.38 32.11
CA ALA A 548 2.69 -4.17 31.33
C ALA A 548 3.47 -3.08 32.07
N ALA A 549 4.45 -2.46 31.40
CA ALA A 549 5.05 -1.23 31.90
C ALA A 549 4.17 -0.07 31.38
N ARG A 550 3.33 0.47 32.26
CA ARG A 550 2.52 1.66 32.00
C ARG A 550 3.42 2.88 32.24
N VAL A 551 3.79 3.60 31.17
CA VAL A 551 4.44 4.91 31.30
C VAL A 551 3.31 5.94 31.36
N THR A 552 3.04 6.48 32.55
CA THR A 552 2.06 7.55 32.74
C THR A 552 2.74 8.90 32.55
N SER A 553 2.48 9.58 31.44
CA SER A 553 2.70 11.02 31.31
C SER A 553 1.62 11.74 32.12
N ARG A 554 2.00 12.69 33.00
CA ARG A 554 1.05 13.59 33.65
C ARG A 554 0.64 14.67 32.65
N PRO A 555 -0.66 14.97 32.48
CA PRO A 555 -1.08 16.14 31.73
C PRO A 555 -0.60 17.41 32.44
N ARG A 556 0.02 18.33 31.68
CA ARG A 556 0.17 19.72 32.12
C ARG A 556 -1.22 20.37 32.06
N ALA A 557 -1.67 20.91 33.18
CA ALA A 557 -2.84 21.77 33.20
C ALA A 557 -2.60 22.98 32.27
N PRO A 558 -3.62 23.45 31.53
CA PRO A 558 -3.52 24.70 30.81
C PRO A 558 -3.35 25.85 31.81
N THR A 559 -2.33 26.66 31.61
CA THR A 559 -2.17 27.99 32.23
C THR A 559 -2.89 29.04 31.42
#